data_AF-A0A8J8A4U4-F1
#
_entry.id   AF-A0A8J8A4U4-F1
#
_cell.length_a   1.000
_cell.length_b   1.000
_cell.length_c   1.000
_cell.angle_alpha   90.00
_cell.angle_beta   90.00
_cell.angle_gamma   90.00
#
_symmetry.space_group_name_H-M   'P 1'
#
loop_
_entity.id
_entity.type
_entity.pdbx_description
1 polymer ?
#
loop_
_entity_poly.entity_id
_entity_poly.type
_entity_poly.pdbx_seq_one_letter_code
_entity_poly.pdbx_strand_id
1 'polypeptide(L)' 'MEEIEAVYENGVFKPLKKPHLKEKEMVVIVVKEKVITKNFLKKLEEFSETLPKFQSPSKLLEEDRR' A
#
# COMPACT_ATOMS: atom_id res chain seq x y z
N MET A 1 -11.75 8.38 14.56
CA MET A 1 -11.97 8.71 13.14
C MET A 1 -12.09 7.39 12.42
N GLU A 2 -13.25 7.09 11.85
CA GLU A 2 -13.49 5.88 11.06
C GLU A 2 -13.21 6.19 9.59
N GLU A 3 -12.34 5.41 8.93
CA GLU A 3 -12.14 5.52 7.49
C GLU A 3 -13.08 4.55 6.78
N ILE A 4 -14.00 5.09 5.98
CA ILE A 4 -14.97 4.30 5.22
C ILE A 4 -14.45 4.17 3.79
N GLU A 5 -14.07 2.95 3.41
CA GLU A 5 -13.77 2.63 2.02
C GLU A 5 -15.06 2.40 1.25
N ALA A 6 -15.19 3.05 0.09
CA ALA A 6 -16.38 2.96 -0.75
C ALA A 6 -16.00 2.88 -2.24
N VAL A 7 -16.87 2.24 -3.01
CA VAL A 7 -16.82 2.22 -4.48
C VAL A 7 -17.79 3.26 -5.01
N TYR A 8 -17.36 4.05 -5.98
CA TYR A 8 -18.23 5.00 -6.66
C TYR A 8 -18.85 4.37 -7.90
N GLU A 9 -20.17 4.22 -7.91
CA GLU A 9 -20.92 3.64 -9.04
C GLU A 9 -22.15 4.49 -9.33
N ASN A 10 -22.28 4.95 -10.59
CA ASN A 10 -23.45 5.69 -11.08
C ASN A 10 -23.89 6.87 -10.19
N GLY A 11 -22.95 7.64 -9.64
CA GLY A 11 -23.28 8.78 -8.79
C GLY A 11 -23.41 8.47 -7.29
N VAL A 12 -23.29 7.20 -6.89
CA VAL A 12 -23.49 6.77 -5.50
C VAL A 12 -22.21 6.16 -4.94
N PHE A 13 -21.79 6.61 -3.75
CA PHE A 13 -20.72 5.98 -2.97
C PHE A 13 -21.28 4.80 -2.18
N LYS A 14 -20.91 3.59 -2.58
CA LYS A 14 -21.31 2.34 -1.92
C LYS A 14 -20.20 1.88 -0.98
N PRO A 15 -20.41 1.91 0.34
CA PRO A 15 -19.37 1.54 1.29
C PRO A 15 -19.12 0.02 1.23
N LEU A 16 -17.85 -0.39 1.34
CA LEU A 16 -17.46 -1.81 1.36
C LEU A 16 -17.89 -2.51 2.66
N LYS A 17 -18.06 -1.74 3.74
CA LYS A 17 -18.56 -2.19 5.04
C LYS A 17 -19.63 -1.23 5.53
N LYS A 18 -20.60 -1.73 6.30
CA LYS A 18 -21.67 -0.88 6.86
C LYS A 18 -21.04 0.15 7.83
N PRO A 19 -21.11 1.45 7.52
CA PRO A 19 -20.52 2.47 8.37
C PRO A 19 -21.42 2.75 9.58
N HIS A 20 -20.82 3.17 10.69
CA HIS A 20 -21.57 3.56 11.89
C HIS A 20 -21.94 5.05 11.84
N LEU A 21 -22.82 5.42 10.92
CA LEU A 21 -23.31 6.79 10.71
C LEU A 21 -24.80 6.91 11.02
N LYS A 22 -25.22 8.08 11.49
CA LYS A 22 -26.63 8.43 11.66
C LYS A 22 -27.25 8.79 10.30
N GLU A 23 -28.57 8.65 10.22
CA GLU A 23 -29.30 9.07 9.04
C GLU A 23 -29.14 10.58 8.80
N LYS A 24 -28.87 10.98 7.55
CA LYS A 24 -28.58 12.37 7.13
C LYS A 24 -27.33 13.00 7.76
N GLU A 25 -26.40 12.19 8.27
CA GLU A 25 -25.12 12.69 8.73
C GLU A 25 -24.27 13.21 7.56
N MET A 26 -23.80 14.45 7.67
CA MET A 26 -22.95 15.07 6.67
C MET A 26 -21.51 14.58 6.84
N VAL A 27 -20.93 14.03 5.78
CA VAL A 27 -19.55 13.51 5.78
C VAL A 27 -18.69 14.23 4.74
N VAL A 28 -17.40 14.32 5.01
CA VAL A 28 -16.40 14.83 4.07
C VAL A 28 -15.74 13.65 3.36
N ILE A 29 -15.75 13.66 2.04
CA ILE A 29 -15.12 12.61 1.23
C ILE A 29 -13.69 13.01 0.93
N VAL A 30 -12.74 12.14 1.27
CA VAL A 30 -11.33 12.28 0.92
C VAL A 30 -10.97 11.21 -0.09
N VAL A 31 -10.65 11.61 -1.32
CA VAL A 31 -10.15 10.68 -2.33
C VAL A 31 -8.66 10.50 -2.11
N LYS A 32 -8.27 9.34 -1.57
CA LYS A 32 -6.86 8.94 -1.45
C LYS A 32 -6.46 8.20 -2.72
N GLU A 33 -5.62 8.79 -3.56
CA GLU A 33 -4.98 8.06 -4.65
C GLU A 33 -4.04 6.99 -4.05
N LYS A 34 -4.31 5.71 -4.31
CA LYS A 34 -3.35 4.65 -3.98
C LYS A 34 -2.16 4.79 -4.93
N VAL A 35 -1.06 5.36 -4.43
CA VAL A 35 0.22 5.58 -5.16
C VAL A 35 0.87 4.27 -5.60
N ILE A 36 0.40 3.12 -5.11
CA ILE A 36 0.79 1.78 -5.58
C ILE A 36 0.09 1.53 -6.93
N THR A 37 0.59 2.21 -7.95
CA THR A 37 0.26 1.93 -9.34
C THR A 37 0.92 0.62 -9.76
N LYS A 38 0.36 -0.06 -10.76
CA LYS A 38 1.02 -1.23 -11.39
C LYS A 38 2.45 -0.89 -11.85
N ASN A 39 2.70 0.36 -12.26
CA ASN A 39 4.03 0.84 -12.61
C ASN A 39 4.99 0.91 -11.41
N PHE A 40 4.50 1.26 -10.23
CA PHE A 40 5.32 1.24 -9.01
C PHE A 40 5.73 -0.19 -8.62
N LEU A 41 4.79 -1.14 -8.72
CA LEU A 41 5.08 -2.56 -8.50
C LEU A 41 6.08 -3.12 -9.52
N LYS A 42 5.91 -2.77 -10.80
CA LYS A 42 6.82 -3.19 -11.86
C LYS A 42 8.24 -2.64 -11.63
N LYS A 43 8.36 -1.36 -11.24
CA LYS A 43 9.66 -0.77 -10.90
C LYS A 43 10.31 -1.44 -9.69
N LEU A 44 9.54 -1.84 -8.67
CA LEU A 44 10.07 -2.58 -7.52
C LEU A 44 10.61 -3.95 -7.92
N GLU A 45 9.92 -4.65 -8.82
CA GLU A 45 10.33 -5.95 -9.33
C GLU A 45 11.64 -5.84 -10.13
N GLU A 46 11.71 -4.90 -11.08
CA GLU A 46 12.94 -4.59 -11.84
C GLU A 46 14.10 -4.20 -10.90
N PHE A 47 13.83 -3.40 -9.85
CA PHE A 47 14.84 -3.02 -8.88
C PHE A 47 15.34 -4.22 -8.07
N SER A 48 14.46 -5.15 -7.71
CA SER A 48 14.83 -6.37 -6.98
C SER A 48 15.75 -7.31 -7.77
N GLU A 49 15.62 -7.34 -9.11
CA GLU A 49 16.46 -8.15 -9.99
C GLU A 49 17.86 -7.55 -10.18
N THR A 50 17.96 -6.22 -10.20
CA THR A 50 19.23 -5.51 -10.39
C THR A 50 20.08 -5.41 -9.12
N LEU A 51 19.49 -5.63 -7.95
CA LEU A 51 20.24 -5.63 -6.70
C LEU A 51 21.16 -6.87 -6.67
N PRO A 52 22.48 -6.68 -6.51
CA PRO A 52 23.38 -7.81 -6.33
C PRO A 52 22.87 -8.60 -5.13
N LYS A 53 22.65 -9.91 -5.31
CA LYS A 53 22.34 -10.82 -4.20
C LYS A 53 23.47 -10.69 -3.20
N PHE A 54 23.28 -9.85 -2.18
CA PHE A 54 24.26 -9.68 -1.11
C PHE A 54 24.46 -11.07 -0.53
N GLN A 55 25.62 -11.68 -0.82
CA GLN A 55 26.04 -12.85 -0.09
C GLN A 55 26.08 -12.42 1.37
N SER A 56 25.33 -13.15 2.18
CA SER A 56 25.10 -12.87 3.59
C SER A 56 26.33 -12.24 4.26
N PRO A 57 26.23 -11.06 4.91
CA PRO A 57 27.31 -10.42 5.65
C PRO A 57 27.99 -11.34 6.68
N SER A 58 27.30 -12.44 7.04
CA SER A 58 27.79 -13.52 7.88
C SER A 58 29.12 -14.12 7.42
N LYS A 59 29.41 -14.20 6.11
CA LYS A 59 30.69 -14.75 5.62
C LYS A 59 31.87 -13.78 5.77
N LEU A 60 31.63 -12.48 5.68
CA LEU A 60 32.66 -11.44 5.84
C LEU A 60 33.12 -11.30 7.29
N LEU A 61 32.25 -11.58 8.26
CA LEU A 61 32.56 -11.48 9.70
C LEU A 61 33.36 -12.68 10.24
N GLU A 62 33.45 -13.80 9.52
CA GLU A 62 34.24 -14.95 9.94
C GLU A 62 35.70 -14.90 9.47
N GLU A 63 36.01 -14.19 8.38
CA GLU A 63 37.39 -13.99 7.91
C GLU A 63 38.18 -13.03 8.80
N ASP A 64 37.53 -12.00 9.37
CA ASP A 64 38.16 -11.07 10.33
C ASP A 64 38.43 -11.68 11.72
N ARG A 65 38.03 -12.94 11.95
CA ARG A 65 38.26 -13.67 13.21
C ARG A 65 39.43 -14.67 13.16
N ARG A 66 40.20 -14.73 12.07
CA ARG A 66 41.38 -15.61 11.94
C ARG A 66 42.71 -14.90 12.11
#